data_AF-A0A0K3CIM2-F1
#
_entry.id   AF-A0A0K3CIM2-F1
#
_cell.length_a   1.000
_cell.length_b   1.000
_cell.length_c   1.000
_cell.angle_alpha   90.00
_cell.angle_beta   90.00
_cell.angle_gamma   90.00
#
_symmetry.space_group_name_H-M   'P 1'
#
loop_
_entity.id
_entity.type
_entity.pdbx_description
1 polymer ?
#
loop_
_entity_poly.entity_id
_entity_poly.type
_entity_poly.pdbx_seq_one_letter_code
_entity_poly.pdbx_strand_id
1 'polypeptide(L)'
;MSGPPDQCFVCDSTAIQACSGCRQAQFCSEKCQRTIWPTHKYFCRLARKEPNPPSFSFPPLTPEEAAFFLPKPPDYHVPYTRDWRTEEALPWLGVFVLCLKELQKPMSTCSIPEPARSLALMELNGLYAVHHNAHATFTGAPWHLAGGECGNLIRKLYRFYWQKGEEPPPDLIVRISRLLHQDVIFHTIAVDQWIAPEIERLAA
;
A
#
# COMPACT_ATOMS: atom_id res chain seq x y z
N MET A 1 -2.26 7.08 9.93
CA MET A 1 -1.89 5.69 10.29
C MET A 1 -2.49 5.39 11.65
N SER A 2 -3.24 4.30 11.76
CA SER A 2 -3.93 3.89 12.98
C SER A 2 -3.20 2.71 13.60
N GLY A 3 -2.85 2.81 14.88
CA GLY A 3 -2.27 1.73 15.66
C GLY A 3 -3.10 1.46 16.92
N PRO A 4 -2.66 0.52 17.77
CA PRO A 4 -3.33 0.27 19.05
C PRO A 4 -3.35 1.55 19.90
N PRO A 5 -4.47 1.84 20.60
CA PRO A 5 -4.50 2.95 21.54
C PRO A 5 -3.53 2.68 22.69
N ASP A 6 -2.83 3.71 23.13
CA ASP A 6 -1.98 3.71 24.33
C ASP A 6 -0.82 2.69 24.30
N GLN A 7 -0.39 2.29 23.10
CA GLN A 7 0.72 1.36 22.90
C GLN A 7 1.63 1.81 21.75
N CYS A 8 2.87 1.33 21.79
CA CYS A 8 3.83 1.58 20.71
C CYS A 8 3.37 0.87 19.44
N PHE A 9 3.53 1.52 18.29
CA PHE A 9 3.13 0.94 16.99
C PHE A 9 4.02 -0.22 16.54
N VAL A 10 5.13 -0.47 17.23
CA VAL A 10 6.14 -1.49 16.86
C VAL A 10 6.26 -2.58 17.93
N CYS A 11 5.89 -2.31 19.18
CA CYS A 11 6.01 -3.25 20.29
C CYS A 11 4.93 -2.99 21.35
N ASP A 12 4.85 -3.83 22.37
CA ASP A 12 3.77 -3.75 23.38
C ASP A 12 4.02 -2.73 24.50
N SER A 13 5.03 -1.87 24.37
CA SER A 13 5.35 -0.87 25.39
C SER A 13 4.27 0.22 25.48
N THR A 14 3.85 0.54 26.70
CA THR A 14 2.92 1.64 27.04
C THR A 14 3.64 2.95 27.37
N ALA A 15 4.97 2.93 27.50
CA ALA A 15 5.78 4.11 27.76
C ALA A 15 6.01 4.90 26.46
N ILE A 16 4.93 5.50 25.93
CA ILE A 16 4.88 6.06 24.58
C ILE A 16 5.01 7.58 24.54
N GLN A 17 5.55 8.07 23.43
CA GLN A 17 5.54 9.46 23.04
C GLN A 17 4.89 9.59 21.67
N ALA A 18 4.09 10.64 21.49
CA ALA A 18 3.48 10.95 20.21
C ALA A 18 4.53 11.50 19.23
N CYS A 19 4.41 11.13 17.95
CA CYS A 19 5.22 11.70 16.88
C CYS A 19 5.10 13.23 16.88
N SER A 20 6.22 13.94 16.99
CA SER A 20 6.24 15.40 17.04
C SER A 20 5.64 16.07 15.79
N GLY A 21 5.66 15.38 14.64
CA GLY A 21 5.14 15.87 13.38
C GLY A 21 3.61 15.79 13.28
N CYS A 22 3.04 14.57 13.33
CA CYS A 22 1.60 14.37 13.12
C CYS A 22 0.79 14.19 14.40
N ARG A 23 1.44 13.93 15.54
CA ARG A 23 0.83 13.62 16.85
C ARG A 23 -0.13 12.41 16.88
N GLN A 24 -0.26 11.68 15.78
CA GLN A 24 -1.17 10.53 15.66
C GLN A 24 -0.48 9.19 15.97
N ALA A 25 0.79 9.02 15.56
CA ALA A 25 1.52 7.79 15.82
C ALA A 25 2.24 7.85 17.17
N GLN A 26 2.30 6.72 17.88
CA GLN A 26 2.87 6.62 19.22
C GLN A 26 4.02 5.60 19.22
N PHE A 27 5.15 5.98 19.82
CA PHE A 27 6.38 5.18 19.87
C PHE A 27 7.00 5.23 21.25
N CYS A 28 7.58 4.12 21.72
CA CYS A 28 8.30 4.12 23.00
C CYS A 28 9.75 4.64 22.90
N SER A 29 10.30 4.76 21.68
CA SER A 29 11.69 5.15 21.45
C SER A 29 11.90 5.63 20.02
N GLU A 30 13.00 6.37 19.80
CA GLU A 30 13.46 6.74 18.46
C GLU A 30 13.72 5.51 17.59
N LYS A 31 14.22 4.42 18.17
CA LYS A 31 14.43 3.15 17.45
C LYS A 31 13.12 2.64 16.83
N CYS A 32 12.05 2.55 17.62
CA CYS A 32 10.74 2.12 17.11
C CYS A 32 10.20 3.10 16.05
N GLN A 33 10.37 4.40 16.25
CA GLN A 33 9.99 5.40 15.24
C GLN A 33 10.78 5.23 13.93
N ARG A 34 12.08 4.92 14.00
CA ARG A 34 12.94 4.70 12.82
C ARG A 34 12.56 3.44 12.05
N THR A 35 12.27 2.33 12.74
CA THR A 35 11.82 1.08 12.11
C THR A 35 10.60 1.30 11.22
N ILE A 36 9.60 2.06 11.69
CA ILE A 36 8.36 2.31 10.92
C ILE A 36 8.46 3.53 9.98
N TRP A 37 9.55 4.32 10.05
CA TRP A 37 9.69 5.56 9.29
C TRP A 37 9.51 5.43 7.78
N PRO A 38 9.98 4.36 7.10
CA PRO A 38 9.83 4.20 5.65
C PRO A 38 8.40 4.36 5.14
N THR A 39 7.41 3.90 5.90
CA THR A 39 5.98 4.02 5.59
C THR A 39 5.32 5.14 6.37
N HIS A 40 5.66 5.32 7.65
CA HIS A 40 5.09 6.40 8.49
C HIS A 40 5.32 7.79 7.90
N LYS A 41 6.47 8.05 7.26
CA LYS A 41 6.78 9.36 6.66
C LYS A 41 5.69 9.86 5.71
N TYR A 42 5.03 8.97 4.98
CA TYR A 42 3.95 9.30 4.06
C TYR A 42 2.71 9.77 4.85
N PHE A 43 2.22 8.95 5.78
CA PHE A 43 1.07 9.30 6.61
C PHE A 43 1.32 10.51 7.50
N CYS A 44 2.54 10.68 8.00
CA CYS A 44 2.94 11.84 8.80
C CYS A 44 2.81 13.13 7.98
N ARG A 45 3.30 13.13 6.74
CA ARG A 45 3.15 14.27 5.82
C ARG A 45 1.70 14.53 5.46
N LEU A 46 0.93 13.48 5.21
CA LEU A 46 -0.48 13.56 4.88
C LEU A 46 -1.28 14.23 6.01
N ALA A 47 -1.14 13.72 7.24
CA ALA A 47 -1.79 14.27 8.42
C ALA A 47 -1.39 15.72 8.75
N ARG A 48 -0.20 16.15 8.33
CA ARG A 48 0.26 17.54 8.53
C ARG A 48 -0.28 18.51 7.48
N LYS A 49 -0.51 18.04 6.26
CA LYS A 49 -0.91 18.89 5.13
C LYS A 49 -2.42 18.94 4.93
N GLU A 50 -3.11 17.85 5.24
CA GLU A 50 -4.53 17.69 5.00
C GLU A 50 -5.27 17.73 6.34
N PRO A 51 -6.19 18.71 6.57
CA PRO A 51 -6.98 18.80 7.79
C PRO A 51 -7.86 17.57 8.03
N ASN A 52 -8.37 16.97 6.96
CA ASN A 52 -9.24 15.80 6.98
C ASN A 52 -8.70 14.75 5.98
N PRO A 53 -7.60 14.05 6.32
CA PRO A 53 -7.04 13.04 5.43
C PRO A 53 -8.01 11.86 5.32
N PRO A 54 -8.00 11.12 4.18
CA PRO A 54 -8.76 9.88 4.06
C PRO A 54 -8.34 8.88 5.14
N SER A 55 -9.26 7.98 5.55
CA SER A 55 -8.98 6.98 6.58
C SER A 55 -7.82 6.06 6.22
N PHE A 56 -7.53 5.89 4.93
CA PHE A 56 -6.38 5.19 4.41
C PHE A 56 -6.03 5.74 3.02
N SER A 57 -4.74 5.78 2.68
CA SER A 57 -4.27 6.18 1.34
C SER A 57 -2.94 5.54 1.00
N PHE A 58 -2.69 5.30 -0.29
CA PHE A 58 -1.41 4.82 -0.83
C PHE A 58 -0.52 5.98 -1.34
N PRO A 59 0.82 5.87 -1.23
CA PRO A 59 1.71 6.83 -1.90
C PRO A 59 1.52 6.80 -3.42
N PRO A 60 1.77 7.92 -4.11
CA PRO A 60 1.76 7.95 -5.57
C PRO A 60 2.80 6.98 -6.13
N LEU A 61 2.55 6.47 -7.35
CA LEU A 61 3.54 5.68 -8.06
C LEU A 61 4.79 6.51 -8.34
N THR A 62 5.95 5.86 -8.24
CA THR A 62 7.18 6.42 -8.77
C THR A 62 7.17 6.36 -10.30
N PRO A 63 7.98 7.19 -10.98
CA PRO A 63 8.15 7.08 -12.43
C PRO A 63 8.65 5.70 -12.88
N GLU A 64 9.48 5.04 -12.07
CA GLU A 64 9.99 3.69 -12.31
C GLU A 64 8.85 2.65 -12.24
N GLU A 65 8.05 2.69 -11.17
CA GLU A 65 6.87 1.83 -11.02
C GLU A 65 5.89 2.05 -12.17
N ALA A 66 5.63 3.29 -12.54
CA ALA A 66 4.75 3.62 -13.66
C ALA A 66 5.33 3.14 -15.01
N ALA A 67 6.65 3.23 -15.21
CA ALA A 67 7.31 2.79 -16.45
C ALA A 67 7.29 1.28 -16.64
N PHE A 68 7.30 0.49 -15.55
CA PHE A 68 7.12 -0.97 -15.62
C PHE A 68 5.84 -1.35 -16.35
N PHE A 69 4.79 -0.55 -16.14
CA PHE A 69 3.49 -0.79 -16.70
C PHE A 69 3.33 -0.33 -18.16
N LEU A 70 4.27 0.45 -18.71
CA LEU A 70 4.19 0.88 -20.10
C LEU A 70 4.63 -0.24 -21.06
N PRO A 71 3.94 -0.42 -22.20
CA PRO A 71 4.35 -1.40 -23.21
C PRO A 71 5.75 -1.08 -23.74
N LYS A 72 6.63 -2.10 -23.85
CA LYS A 72 7.99 -1.98 -24.38
C LYS A 72 8.11 -2.74 -25.72
N PRO A 73 8.54 -2.10 -26.82
CA PRO A 73 8.82 -2.80 -28.07
C PRO A 73 10.08 -3.69 -27.96
N PRO A 74 10.20 -4.81 -28.70
CA PRO A 74 9.17 -5.48 -29.52
C PRO A 74 8.28 -6.44 -28.72
N ASP A 75 8.66 -6.72 -27.47
CA ASP A 75 7.99 -7.67 -26.57
C ASP A 75 6.77 -7.02 -25.91
N TYR A 76 5.64 -7.05 -26.61
CA TYR A 76 4.32 -6.72 -26.08
C TYR A 76 3.81 -7.79 -25.10
N HIS A 77 4.67 -8.38 -24.27
CA HIS A 77 4.23 -9.20 -23.15
C HIS A 77 3.51 -8.29 -22.16
N VAL A 78 2.20 -8.16 -22.36
CA VAL A 78 1.32 -7.41 -21.47
C VAL A 78 1.27 -8.17 -20.15
N PRO A 79 1.68 -7.57 -19.02
CA PRO A 79 1.38 -8.13 -17.71
C PRO A 79 -0.13 -8.35 -17.65
N TYR A 80 -0.61 -9.54 -17.30
CA TYR A 80 -2.04 -9.79 -17.18
C TYR A 80 -2.48 -9.54 -15.74
N THR A 81 -3.67 -9.00 -15.57
CA THR A 81 -4.40 -9.09 -14.30
C THR A 81 -5.57 -10.06 -14.49
N ARG A 82 -6.16 -10.53 -13.39
CA ARG A 82 -7.41 -11.31 -13.45
C ARG A 82 -8.59 -10.39 -13.18
N ASP A 83 -9.64 -10.51 -13.99
CA ASP A 83 -10.92 -9.87 -13.71
C ASP A 83 -11.42 -10.31 -12.33
N TRP A 84 -11.74 -9.39 -11.44
CA TRP A 84 -12.17 -9.75 -10.08
C TRP A 84 -13.59 -10.34 -10.03
N ARG A 85 -14.39 -10.15 -11.09
CA ARG A 85 -15.73 -10.72 -11.29
C ARG A 85 -15.65 -12.11 -11.94
N THR A 86 -14.89 -12.26 -13.03
CA THR A 86 -14.87 -13.48 -13.86
C THR A 86 -13.64 -14.37 -13.65
N GLU A 87 -12.59 -13.88 -12.99
CA GLU A 87 -11.25 -14.48 -12.88
C GLU A 87 -10.50 -14.67 -14.20
N GLU A 88 -11.06 -14.20 -15.31
CA GLU A 88 -10.44 -14.30 -16.63
C GLU A 88 -9.22 -13.37 -16.73
N ALA A 89 -8.22 -13.78 -17.51
CA ALA A 89 -7.06 -12.94 -17.78
C ALA A 89 -7.48 -11.74 -18.66
N LEU A 90 -7.33 -10.53 -18.13
CA LEU A 90 -7.59 -9.28 -18.87
C LEU A 90 -6.27 -8.64 -19.33
N PRO A 91 -6.16 -8.24 -20.61
CA PRO A 91 -5.05 -7.42 -21.09
C PRO A 91 -5.03 -6.06 -20.38
N TRP A 92 -3.91 -5.76 -19.72
CA TRP A 92 -3.72 -4.60 -18.84
C TRP A 92 -3.81 -3.22 -19.55
N LEU A 93 -3.71 -3.20 -20.88
CA LEU A 93 -3.77 -1.99 -21.72
C LEU A 93 -5.05 -1.15 -21.54
N GLY A 94 -6.16 -1.75 -21.10
CA GLY A 94 -7.47 -1.07 -21.08
C GLY A 94 -7.73 -0.14 -19.88
N VAL A 95 -7.33 -0.52 -18.66
CA VAL A 95 -7.95 0.05 -17.44
C VAL A 95 -7.05 1.09 -16.73
N PHE A 96 -5.73 0.87 -16.68
CA PHE A 96 -4.83 1.71 -15.87
C PHE A 96 -3.90 2.62 -16.66
N VAL A 97 -3.59 2.33 -17.94
CA VAL A 97 -2.68 3.13 -18.78
C VAL A 97 -3.08 4.61 -18.80
N LEU A 98 -4.39 4.88 -18.95
CA LEU A 98 -4.93 6.25 -19.00
C LEU A 98 -4.77 6.99 -17.67
N CYS A 99 -4.67 6.26 -16.55
CA CYS A 99 -4.61 6.82 -15.21
C CYS A 99 -3.19 6.88 -14.64
N LEU A 100 -2.18 6.22 -15.23
CA LEU A 100 -0.81 6.17 -14.68
C LEU A 100 -0.21 7.56 -14.42
N LYS A 101 -0.47 8.53 -15.30
CA LYS A 101 0.00 9.91 -15.10
C LYS A 101 -0.66 10.59 -13.91
N GLU A 102 -1.95 10.34 -13.69
CA GLU A 102 -2.69 10.86 -12.52
C GLU A 102 -2.21 10.18 -11.23
N LEU A 103 -1.96 8.87 -11.26
CA LEU A 103 -1.56 8.08 -10.10
C LEU A 103 -0.12 8.37 -9.61
N GLN A 104 0.71 9.02 -10.45
CA GLN A 104 2.01 9.56 -10.05
C GLN A 104 1.90 10.92 -9.34
N LYS A 105 0.76 11.61 -9.42
CA LYS A 105 0.60 12.91 -8.77
C LYS A 105 0.37 12.76 -7.27
N PRO A 106 0.83 13.72 -6.46
CA PRO A 106 0.40 13.84 -5.07
C PRO A 106 -1.13 13.81 -4.94
N MET A 107 -1.64 13.28 -3.84
CA MET A 107 -3.08 13.17 -3.57
C MET A 107 -3.81 14.51 -3.78
N SER A 108 -3.21 15.62 -3.35
CA SER A 108 -3.79 16.97 -3.44
C SER A 108 -3.96 17.49 -4.88
N THR A 109 -3.31 16.88 -5.88
CA THR A 109 -3.35 17.31 -7.29
C THR A 109 -3.77 16.21 -8.25
N CYS A 110 -4.11 15.03 -7.74
CA CYS A 110 -4.64 13.91 -8.53
C CYS A 110 -6.13 14.12 -8.81
N SER A 111 -6.58 13.91 -10.06
CA SER A 111 -7.99 14.04 -10.42
C SER A 111 -8.87 12.86 -9.99
N ILE A 112 -8.25 11.73 -9.63
CA ILE A 112 -8.95 10.52 -9.20
C ILE A 112 -9.27 10.65 -7.70
N PRO A 113 -10.54 10.59 -7.29
CA PRO A 113 -10.92 10.76 -5.89
C PRO A 113 -10.58 9.52 -5.04
N GLU A 114 -10.45 9.71 -3.73
CA GLU A 114 -10.45 8.60 -2.78
C GLU A 114 -11.88 8.04 -2.61
N PRO A 115 -12.04 6.72 -2.41
CA PRO A 115 -10.98 5.70 -2.28
C PRO A 115 -10.47 5.12 -3.60
N ALA A 116 -11.07 5.49 -4.75
CA ALA A 116 -10.74 4.90 -6.05
C ALA A 116 -9.25 5.03 -6.40
N ARG A 117 -8.63 6.16 -6.05
CA ARG A 117 -7.20 6.41 -6.23
C ARG A 117 -6.33 5.40 -5.47
N SER A 118 -6.60 5.20 -4.18
CA SER A 118 -5.83 4.26 -3.36
C SER A 118 -6.09 2.81 -3.73
N LEU A 119 -7.30 2.47 -4.16
CA LEU A 119 -7.60 1.14 -4.71
C LEU A 119 -6.78 0.86 -5.98
N ALA A 120 -6.73 1.81 -6.91
CA ALA A 120 -5.90 1.69 -8.11
C ALA A 120 -4.41 1.53 -7.77
N LEU A 121 -3.89 2.34 -6.83
CA LEU A 121 -2.50 2.25 -6.41
C LEU A 121 -2.16 0.92 -5.72
N MET A 122 -3.04 0.44 -4.85
CA MET A 122 -2.89 -0.83 -4.14
C MET A 122 -2.74 -1.98 -5.13
N GLU A 123 -3.65 -2.04 -6.10
CA GLU A 123 -3.64 -3.02 -7.20
C GLU A 123 -2.33 -2.98 -7.99
N LEU A 124 -1.89 -1.79 -8.41
CA LEU A 124 -0.66 -1.62 -9.18
C LEU A 124 0.58 -1.97 -8.34
N ASN A 125 0.66 -1.54 -7.09
CA ASN A 125 1.78 -1.88 -6.20
C ASN A 125 1.88 -3.41 -6.00
N GLY A 126 0.76 -4.10 -5.82
CA GLY A 126 0.74 -5.56 -5.70
C GLY A 126 1.20 -6.27 -6.98
N LEU A 127 0.74 -5.81 -8.15
CA LEU A 127 1.19 -6.35 -9.43
C LEU A 127 2.70 -6.12 -9.65
N TYR A 128 3.18 -4.92 -9.35
CA TYR A 128 4.60 -4.60 -9.42
C TYR A 128 5.42 -5.55 -8.56
N ALA A 129 4.97 -5.85 -7.33
CA ALA A 129 5.60 -6.79 -6.41
C ALA A 129 5.71 -8.21 -6.98
N VAL A 130 4.60 -8.73 -7.53
CA VAL A 130 4.53 -10.08 -8.10
C VAL A 130 5.49 -10.22 -9.28
N HIS A 131 5.52 -9.24 -10.17
CA HIS A 131 6.36 -9.29 -11.38
C HIS A 131 7.85 -9.03 -11.12
N HIS A 132 8.18 -8.22 -10.12
CA HIS A 132 9.57 -8.05 -9.68
C HIS A 132 10.03 -9.16 -8.73
N ASN A 133 9.29 -10.26 -8.67
CA ASN A 133 9.66 -11.44 -7.92
C ASN A 133 9.93 -11.12 -6.44
N ALA A 134 9.11 -10.26 -5.82
CA ALA A 134 9.21 -9.98 -4.39
C ALA A 134 9.04 -11.25 -3.52
N HIS A 135 8.49 -12.33 -4.09
CA HIS A 135 8.46 -13.67 -3.49
C HIS A 135 9.81 -14.40 -3.48
N ALA A 136 10.78 -13.98 -4.31
CA ALA A 136 12.11 -14.61 -4.46
C ALA A 136 13.27 -13.70 -4.03
N THR A 137 13.12 -12.37 -4.07
CA THR A 137 14.08 -11.41 -3.53
C THR A 137 13.33 -10.39 -2.66
N PHE A 138 13.35 -10.64 -1.36
CA PHE A 138 12.49 -10.03 -0.34
C PHE A 138 12.68 -8.51 -0.10
N THR A 139 13.47 -7.80 -0.92
CA THR A 139 13.76 -6.35 -0.77
C THR A 139 12.63 -5.42 -1.24
N GLY A 140 11.46 -5.94 -1.61
CA GLY A 140 10.31 -5.14 -2.07
C GLY A 140 9.93 -4.07 -1.05
N ALA A 141 9.57 -2.88 -1.52
CA ALA A 141 9.17 -1.81 -0.61
C ALA A 141 7.92 -2.28 0.19
N PRO A 142 7.78 -1.93 1.49
CA PRO A 142 6.62 -2.36 2.29
C PRO A 142 5.25 -2.04 1.67
N TRP A 143 5.18 -0.99 0.85
CA TRP A 143 3.98 -0.62 0.08
C TRP A 143 3.65 -1.61 -1.05
N HIS A 144 4.66 -2.20 -1.69
CA HIS A 144 4.47 -3.23 -2.72
C HIS A 144 3.86 -4.49 -2.12
N LEU A 145 4.42 -4.96 -1.00
CA LEU A 145 3.93 -6.13 -0.26
C LEU A 145 2.50 -5.88 0.24
N ALA A 146 2.27 -4.75 0.91
CA ALA A 146 0.95 -4.40 1.40
C ALA A 146 -0.06 -4.23 0.26
N GLY A 147 0.35 -3.70 -0.90
CA GLY A 147 -0.47 -3.61 -2.10
C GLY A 147 -0.99 -4.98 -2.56
N GLY A 148 -0.14 -6.01 -2.52
CA GLY A 148 -0.50 -7.38 -2.87
C GLY A 148 -1.56 -7.98 -1.93
N GLU A 149 -1.29 -7.96 -0.63
CA GLU A 149 -2.19 -8.54 0.39
C GLU A 149 -3.49 -7.76 0.53
N CYS A 150 -3.41 -6.43 0.68
CA CYS A 150 -4.59 -5.56 0.76
C CYS A 150 -5.42 -5.64 -0.52
N GLY A 151 -4.78 -5.66 -1.70
CA GLY A 151 -5.48 -5.78 -2.98
C GLY A 151 -6.26 -7.09 -3.09
N ASN A 152 -5.66 -8.21 -2.67
CA ASN A 152 -6.33 -9.51 -2.61
C ASN A 152 -7.57 -9.48 -1.69
N LEU A 153 -7.45 -8.89 -0.50
CA LEU A 153 -8.56 -8.71 0.43
C LEU A 153 -9.70 -7.89 -0.19
N ILE A 154 -9.39 -6.74 -0.80
CA ILE A 154 -10.39 -5.89 -1.44
C ILE A 154 -11.12 -6.65 -2.54
N ARG A 155 -10.41 -7.35 -3.44
CA ARG A 155 -11.03 -8.13 -4.51
C ARG A 155 -11.99 -9.19 -3.96
N LYS A 156 -11.62 -9.89 -2.90
CA LYS A 156 -12.48 -10.88 -2.22
C LYS A 156 -13.74 -10.24 -1.64
N LEU A 157 -13.62 -9.08 -1.00
CA LEU A 157 -14.77 -8.35 -0.45
C LEU A 157 -15.71 -7.86 -1.55
N TYR A 158 -15.18 -7.27 -2.62
CA TYR A 158 -15.99 -6.82 -3.76
C TYR A 158 -16.71 -7.99 -4.44
N ARG A 159 -16.01 -9.11 -4.63
CA ARG A 159 -16.62 -10.34 -5.17
C ARG A 159 -17.74 -10.88 -4.28
N PHE A 160 -17.56 -10.83 -2.96
CA PHE A 160 -18.58 -11.26 -2.00
C PHE A 160 -19.88 -10.47 -2.14
N TYR A 161 -19.80 -9.12 -2.19
CA TYR A 161 -20.98 -8.28 -2.39
C TYR A 161 -21.61 -8.50 -3.77
N TRP A 162 -20.79 -8.58 -4.81
CA TRP A 162 -21.24 -8.89 -6.17
C TRP A 162 -22.03 -10.20 -6.26
N GLN A 163 -21.55 -11.28 -5.64
CA GLN A 163 -22.23 -12.58 -5.61
C GLN A 163 -23.60 -12.54 -4.91
N LYS A 164 -23.82 -11.55 -4.04
CA LYS A 164 -25.12 -11.29 -3.40
C LYS A 164 -26.03 -10.39 -4.23
N GLY A 165 -25.55 -9.82 -5.33
CA GLY A 165 -26.24 -8.74 -6.05
C GLY A 165 -26.29 -7.43 -5.25
N GLU A 166 -25.35 -7.25 -4.33
CA GLU A 166 -25.23 -6.06 -3.49
C GLU A 166 -24.02 -5.21 -3.92
N GLU A 167 -24.08 -3.91 -3.70
CA GLU A 167 -22.90 -3.04 -3.77
C GLU A 167 -22.17 -3.04 -2.43
N PRO A 168 -20.82 -2.97 -2.42
CA PRO A 168 -20.08 -2.79 -1.18
C PRO A 168 -20.53 -1.51 -0.44
N PRO A 169 -20.54 -1.50 0.91
CA PRO A 169 -20.85 -0.32 1.68
C PRO A 169 -19.96 0.87 1.27
N PRO A 170 -20.51 2.09 1.15
CA PRO A 170 -19.73 3.25 0.71
C PRO A 170 -18.59 3.61 1.69
N ASP A 171 -18.69 3.14 2.94
CA ASP A 171 -17.69 3.31 4.00
C ASP A 171 -16.79 2.07 4.19
N LEU A 172 -16.79 1.11 3.25
CA LEU A 172 -16.03 -0.15 3.37
C LEU A 172 -14.55 0.11 3.73
N ILE A 173 -13.89 1.06 3.05
CA ILE A 173 -12.49 1.40 3.30
C ILE A 173 -12.29 1.97 4.71
N VAL A 174 -13.25 2.75 5.21
CA VAL A 174 -13.20 3.26 6.59
C VAL A 174 -13.24 2.11 7.58
N ARG A 175 -14.16 1.16 7.37
CA ARG A 175 -14.34 -0.02 8.24
C ARG A 175 -13.09 -0.88 8.34
N ILE A 176 -12.34 -1.03 7.25
CA ILE A 176 -11.14 -1.89 7.21
C ILE A 176 -9.83 -1.12 7.32
N SER A 177 -9.85 0.22 7.40
CA SER A 177 -8.65 1.07 7.38
C SER A 177 -7.61 0.71 8.44
N ARG A 178 -8.05 0.27 9.62
CA ARG A 178 -7.16 -0.21 10.69
C ARG A 178 -6.36 -1.44 10.26
N LEU A 179 -7.02 -2.40 9.62
CA LEU A 179 -6.39 -3.61 9.09
C LEU A 179 -5.37 -3.23 8.00
N LEU A 180 -5.75 -2.34 7.08
CA LEU A 180 -4.84 -1.87 6.02
C LEU A 180 -3.60 -1.16 6.59
N HIS A 181 -3.75 -0.36 7.65
CA HIS A 181 -2.61 0.25 8.33
C HIS A 181 -1.72 -0.79 9.03
N GLN A 182 -2.32 -1.79 9.70
CA GLN A 182 -1.57 -2.86 10.36
C GLN A 182 -0.76 -3.69 9.37
N ASP A 183 -1.30 -3.96 8.19
CA ASP A 183 -0.62 -4.68 7.12
C ASP A 183 0.64 -3.92 6.64
N VAL A 184 0.51 -2.62 6.37
CA VAL A 184 1.65 -1.76 6.03
C VAL A 184 2.70 -1.73 7.16
N ILE A 185 2.27 -1.65 8.41
CA ILE A 185 3.17 -1.68 9.58
C ILE A 185 3.92 -3.02 9.63
N PHE A 186 3.21 -4.13 9.52
CA PHE A 186 3.75 -5.48 9.54
C PHE A 186 4.85 -5.65 8.48
N HIS A 187 4.55 -5.30 7.23
CA HIS A 187 5.53 -5.38 6.14
C HIS A 187 6.71 -4.43 6.35
N THR A 188 6.51 -3.27 6.98
CA THR A 188 7.63 -2.36 7.30
C THR A 188 8.57 -2.99 8.32
N ILE A 189 8.02 -3.56 9.39
CA ILE A 189 8.80 -4.23 10.45
C ILE A 189 9.51 -5.47 9.89
N ALA A 190 8.81 -6.30 9.11
CA ALA A 190 9.37 -7.51 8.52
C ALA A 190 10.57 -7.18 7.60
N VAL A 191 10.45 -6.12 6.78
CA VAL A 191 11.55 -5.67 5.92
C VAL A 191 12.74 -5.19 6.74
N ASP A 192 12.52 -4.36 7.76
CA ASP A 192 13.59 -3.78 8.61
C ASP A 192 14.29 -4.81 9.49
N GLN A 193 13.53 -5.70 10.15
CA GLN A 193 14.05 -6.55 11.23
C GLN A 193 14.44 -7.96 10.79
N TRP A 194 13.81 -8.50 9.74
CA TRP A 194 14.00 -9.91 9.37
C TRP A 194 14.68 -10.04 8.03
N ILE A 195 14.19 -9.29 7.03
CA ILE A 195 14.63 -9.45 5.65
C ILE A 195 15.97 -8.77 5.40
N ALA A 196 16.08 -7.47 5.66
CA ALA A 196 17.30 -6.72 5.34
C ALA A 196 18.54 -7.30 6.05
N PRO A 197 18.50 -7.64 7.35
CA PRO A 197 19.63 -8.27 8.01
C PRO A 197 19.99 -9.65 7.45
N GLU A 198 19.01 -10.44 7.01
CA GLU A 198 19.28 -11.76 6.42
C GLU A 198 19.97 -11.65 5.05
N ILE A 199 19.55 -10.69 4.23
CA ILE A 199 20.17 -10.43 2.93
C ILE A 199 21.61 -9.96 3.12
N GLU A 200 21.87 -9.06 4.08
CA GLU A 200 23.22 -8.63 4.43
C GLU A 200 24.09 -9.81 4.88
N ARG A 201 23.55 -10.75 5.66
CA ARG A 201 24.24 -11.99 6.05
C ARG A 201 24.58 -12.89 4.87
N LEU A 202 23.66 -13.06 3.91
CA LEU A 202 23.87 -13.91 2.74
C LEU A 202 24.83 -13.29 1.71
N ALA A 203 24.98 -11.97 1.72
CA ALA A 203 25.87 -11.24 0.81
C ALA A 203 27.31 -11.09 1.34
N ALA A 204 27.56 -11.41 2.61
CA ALA A 204 28.85 -11.35 3.29
C ALA A 204 29.61 -12.68 3.21
#